data_AF-A0A1I7RSC6-F1
#
_entry.id   AF-A0A1I7RSC6-F1
#
_cell.length_a   1.000
_cell.length_b   1.000
_cell.length_c   1.000
_cell.angle_alpha   90.00
_cell.angle_beta   90.00
_cell.angle_gamma   90.00
#
_symmetry.space_group_name_H-M   'P 1'
#
loop_
_entity.id
_entity.type
_entity.pdbx_description
1 polymer ?
#
loop_
_entity_poly.entity_id
_entity_poly.type
_entity_poly.pdbx_seq_one_letter_code
_entity_poly.pdbx_strand_id
1 'polypeptide(L)'
;MTLDNVMSWCNWASHIRIMGIQKGKTVADPIIYSIKHVEEFKYDKLPLPETMETASREALCGVPHLEVGEEYFVGGFLSKDILRLEKCAQPYIEMYNGTGIGKAPPRWRSITEKNIKNLHNLKEKFLLNRKEL
;
A
#
# COMPACT_ATOMS: atom_id res chain seq x y z
N MET A 1 4.56 5.24 10.36
CA MET A 1 3.41 6.03 9.89
C MET A 1 2.15 5.34 10.42
N THR A 2 1.15 6.02 10.99
CA THR A 2 -0.11 5.34 11.40
C THR A 2 -1.00 5.08 10.18
N LEU A 3 -2.07 4.29 10.34
CA LEU A 3 -3.07 4.11 9.27
C LEU A 3 -3.72 5.44 8.86
N ASP A 4 -3.99 6.33 9.83
CA ASP A 4 -4.52 7.67 9.56
C ASP A 4 -3.55 8.51 8.71
N ASN A 5 -2.25 8.41 8.98
CA ASN A 5 -1.24 9.14 8.21
C ASN A 5 -1.14 8.62 6.78
N VAL A 6 -1.30 7.31 6.54
CA VAL A 6 -1.38 6.75 5.18
C VAL A 6 -2.57 7.36 4.45
N MET A 7 -3.74 7.36 5.10
CA MET A 7 -4.97 7.93 4.56
C MET A 7 -4.92 9.45 4.37
N SER A 8 -3.97 10.15 4.97
CA SER A 8 -3.75 11.58 4.77
C SER A 8 -2.74 11.85 3.64
N TRP A 9 -1.57 11.21 3.70
CA TRP A 9 -0.41 11.52 2.85
C TRP A 9 -0.45 10.83 1.48
N CYS A 10 -0.99 9.62 1.40
CA CYS A 10 -1.06 8.87 0.14
C CYS A 10 -2.29 9.33 -0.66
N ASN A 11 -2.22 9.34 -1.99
CA ASN A 11 -3.42 9.58 -2.82
C ASN A 11 -4.14 8.26 -3.18
N TRP A 12 -3.53 7.12 -2.86
CA TRP A 12 -4.10 5.79 -2.99
C TRP A 12 -3.81 4.94 -1.74
N ALA A 13 -4.80 4.16 -1.29
CA ALA A 13 -4.64 3.12 -0.28
C ALA A 13 -5.58 1.94 -0.55
N SER A 14 -5.09 0.71 -0.45
CA SER A 14 -5.87 -0.50 -0.75
C SER A 14 -5.37 -1.73 0.01
N HIS A 15 -6.29 -2.65 0.27
CA HIS A 15 -5.99 -4.06 0.50
C HIS A 15 -5.81 -4.72 -0.86
N ILE A 16 -4.62 -5.28 -1.08
CA ILE A 16 -4.23 -5.89 -2.36
C ILE A 16 -3.77 -7.33 -2.14
N ARG A 17 -3.82 -8.12 -3.21
CA ARG A 17 -3.15 -9.41 -3.34
C ARG A 17 -2.05 -9.33 -4.40
N ILE A 18 -0.87 -9.87 -4.11
CA ILE A 18 0.22 -9.96 -5.09
C ILE A 18 -0.02 -11.16 -6.00
N MET A 19 -0.09 -10.91 -7.31
CA MET A 19 -0.34 -11.93 -8.33
C MET A 19 0.94 -12.36 -9.04
N GLY A 20 1.92 -11.47 -9.15
CA GLY A 20 3.19 -11.73 -9.83
C GLY A 20 4.26 -10.69 -9.50
N ILE A 21 5.52 -11.03 -9.76
CA ILE A 21 6.67 -10.16 -9.52
C ILE A 21 7.56 -10.20 -10.75
N GLN A 22 7.80 -9.04 -11.36
CA GLN A 22 8.80 -8.83 -12.38
C GLN A 22 9.91 -7.96 -11.79
N LYS A 23 11.08 -8.57 -11.56
CA LYS A 23 12.28 -7.84 -11.13
C LYS A 23 12.98 -7.26 -12.35
N GLY A 24 13.45 -6.02 -12.21
CA GLY A 24 14.34 -5.40 -13.16
C GLY A 24 15.65 -6.16 -13.37
N LYS A 25 16.32 -5.92 -14.51
CA LYS A 25 17.60 -6.56 -14.85
C LYS A 25 18.77 -5.93 -14.11
N THR A 26 18.63 -4.65 -13.77
CA THR A 26 19.64 -3.87 -13.05
C THR A 26 19.11 -3.38 -11.70
N VAL A 27 20.01 -2.83 -10.89
CA VAL A 27 19.65 -2.20 -9.60
C VAL A 27 18.92 -0.87 -9.78
N ALA A 28 19.04 -0.24 -10.95
CA ALA A 28 18.31 0.98 -11.28
C ALA A 28 16.88 0.68 -11.76
N ASP A 29 16.65 -0.54 -12.25
CA ASP A 29 15.34 -0.97 -12.73
C ASP A 29 14.37 -1.19 -11.55
N PRO A 30 13.10 -0.77 -11.67
CA PRO A 30 12.11 -0.99 -10.63
C PRO A 30 11.72 -2.48 -10.53
N ILE A 31 11.15 -2.85 -9.38
CA ILE A 31 10.35 -4.06 -9.25
C ILE A 31 8.92 -3.70 -9.63
N ILE A 32 8.34 -4.46 -10.54
CA ILE A 32 6.93 -4.36 -10.92
C ILE A 32 6.18 -5.52 -10.29
N TYR A 33 5.15 -5.22 -9.51
CA TYR A 33 4.22 -6.19 -8.97
C TYR A 33 2.94 -6.18 -9.77
N SER A 34 2.50 -7.34 -10.25
CA SER A 34 1.12 -7.53 -10.68
C SER A 34 0.25 -7.71 -9.44
N ILE A 35 -0.84 -6.96 -9.34
CA ILE A 35 -1.69 -6.91 -8.14
C ILE A 35 -3.15 -7.08 -8.49
N LYS A 36 -3.92 -7.60 -7.54
CA LYS A 36 -5.38 -7.53 -7.54
C LYS A 36 -5.83 -6.67 -6.37
N HIS A 37 -6.62 -5.64 -6.64
CA HIS A 37 -7.29 -4.87 -5.59
C HIS A 37 -8.40 -5.73 -4.98
N VAL A 38 -8.30 -6.02 -3.69
CA VAL A 38 -9.32 -6.78 -2.95
C VAL A 38 -10.33 -5.80 -2.35
N GLU A 39 -9.83 -4.74 -1.74
CA GLU A 39 -10.64 -3.61 -1.29
C GLU A 39 -9.86 -2.30 -1.39
N GLU A 40 -10.55 -1.25 -1.83
CA GLU A 40 -9.99 0.10 -1.93
C GLU A 40 -10.45 0.96 -0.74
N PHE A 41 -9.53 1.66 -0.09
CA PHE A 41 -9.83 2.54 1.03
C PHE A 41 -9.74 4.02 0.68
N LYS A 42 -8.82 4.39 -0.21
CA LYS A 42 -8.64 5.76 -0.69
C LYS A 42 -8.24 5.73 -2.15
N TYR A 43 -9.06 6.33 -3.02
CA TYR A 43 -8.73 6.75 -4.38
C TYR A 43 -9.94 7.45 -5.02
N ASP A 44 -9.72 8.28 -6.04
CA ASP A 44 -10.75 9.16 -6.61
C ASP A 44 -11.29 8.75 -7.99
N LYS A 45 -10.57 7.96 -8.80
CA LYS A 45 -10.93 7.73 -10.22
C LYS A 45 -10.68 6.31 -10.75
N LEU A 46 -11.69 5.46 -10.77
CA LEU A 46 -11.56 4.12 -11.38
C LEU A 46 -11.46 4.14 -12.91
N PRO A 47 -10.84 3.12 -13.55
CA PRO A 47 -10.24 1.93 -12.94
C PRO A 47 -8.83 2.16 -12.38
N LEU A 48 -8.47 1.44 -11.31
CA LEU A 48 -7.10 1.42 -10.81
C LEU A 48 -6.20 0.51 -11.66
N PRO A 49 -4.91 0.87 -11.84
CA PRO A 49 -3.94 -0.03 -12.46
C PRO A 49 -3.80 -1.35 -11.70
N GLU A 50 -3.63 -2.45 -12.42
CA GLU A 50 -3.36 -3.78 -11.88
C GLU A 50 -1.86 -4.07 -11.71
N THR A 51 -1.04 -3.03 -11.84
CA THR A 51 0.40 -3.09 -11.61
C THR A 51 0.84 -1.96 -10.71
N MET A 52 1.79 -2.24 -9.82
CA MET A 52 2.48 -1.23 -9.03
C MET A 52 3.99 -1.39 -9.15
N GLU A 53 4.71 -0.28 -9.05
CA GLU A 53 6.17 -0.26 -9.10
C GLU A 53 6.78 0.23 -7.78
N THR A 54 7.98 -0.25 -7.49
CA THR A 54 8.82 0.24 -6.40
C THR A 54 10.29 0.13 -6.77
N ALA A 55 11.15 0.91 -6.12
CA ALA A 55 12.59 0.74 -6.30
C ALA A 55 13.05 -0.65 -5.85
N SER A 56 14.08 -1.20 -6.50
CA SER A 56 14.58 -2.54 -6.21
C SER A 56 15.29 -2.69 -4.85
N ARG A 57 15.65 -1.57 -4.22
CA ARG A 57 16.41 -1.53 -2.96
C ARG A 57 15.71 -0.67 -1.92
N GLU A 58 15.68 -1.15 -0.69
CA GLU A 58 15.13 -0.38 0.43
C GLU A 58 15.82 0.98 0.65
N ALA A 59 17.13 1.07 0.38
CA ALA A 59 17.90 2.31 0.47
C ALA A 59 17.42 3.39 -0.50
N LEU A 60 16.71 3.00 -1.57
CA LEU A 60 16.08 3.89 -2.55
C LEU A 60 14.56 4.01 -2.29
N CYS A 61 14.14 3.89 -1.02
CA CYS A 61 12.74 3.84 -0.62
C CYS A 61 11.94 2.68 -1.23
N GLY A 62 12.62 1.65 -1.72
CA GLY A 62 11.99 0.46 -2.30
C GLY A 62 11.30 -0.42 -1.26
N VAL A 63 10.33 -1.21 -1.74
CA VAL A 63 9.64 -2.25 -0.97
C VAL A 63 9.81 -3.60 -1.68
N PRO A 64 11.00 -4.22 -1.64
CA PRO A 64 11.32 -5.38 -2.49
C PRO A 64 10.89 -6.75 -1.91
N HIS A 65 10.17 -6.75 -0.78
CA HIS A 65 9.92 -7.93 0.05
C HIS A 65 8.47 -8.44 0.04
N LEU A 66 7.68 -8.09 -0.98
CA LEU A 66 6.32 -8.61 -1.11
C LEU A 66 6.32 -9.98 -1.79
N GLU A 67 5.41 -10.85 -1.38
CA GLU A 67 5.35 -12.25 -1.79
C GLU A 67 4.12 -12.53 -2.66
N VAL A 68 4.30 -13.33 -3.72
CA VAL A 68 3.19 -13.79 -4.57
C VAL A 68 2.21 -14.62 -3.74
N GLY A 69 0.92 -14.38 -3.94
CA GLY A 69 -0.17 -15.05 -3.24
C GLY A 69 -0.54 -14.44 -1.90
N GLU A 70 0.29 -13.53 -1.37
CA GLU A 70 0.03 -12.86 -0.10
C GLU A 70 -0.74 -11.56 -0.29
N GLU A 71 -1.40 -11.15 0.80
CA GLU A 71 -2.26 -9.97 0.84
C GLU A 71 -1.70 -8.94 1.81
N TYR A 72 -1.80 -7.67 1.43
CA TYR A 72 -1.21 -6.56 2.15
C TYR A 72 -2.16 -5.38 2.16
N PHE A 73 -2.10 -4.57 3.23
CA PHE A 73 -2.60 -3.21 3.16
C PHE A 73 -1.44 -2.29 2.74
N VAL A 74 -1.64 -1.56 1.65
CA VAL A 74 -0.63 -0.67 1.08
C VAL A 74 -1.18 0.75 0.94
N GLY A 75 -0.29 1.71 1.11
CA GLY A 75 -0.50 3.10 0.71
C GLY A 75 0.50 3.50 -0.36
N GLY A 76 0.11 4.35 -1.30
CA GLY A 76 1.03 4.80 -2.34
C GLY A 76 0.55 6.01 -3.11
N PHE A 77 1.26 6.27 -4.19
CA PHE A 77 1.03 7.42 -5.05
C PHE A 77 0.70 6.95 -6.46
N LEU A 78 -0.52 7.22 -6.90
CA LEU A 78 -0.88 7.13 -8.30
C LEU A 78 -0.50 8.42 -9.02
N SER A 79 0.22 8.30 -10.13
CA SER A 79 0.49 9.41 -11.06
C SER A 79 0.56 8.88 -12.48
N LYS A 80 -0.21 9.48 -13.40
CA LYS A 80 -0.24 9.10 -14.83
C LYS A 80 -0.37 7.58 -15.03
N ASP A 81 -1.36 6.97 -14.36
CA ASP A 81 -1.68 5.53 -14.41
C ASP A 81 -0.59 4.59 -13.87
N ILE A 82 0.38 5.12 -13.12
CA ILE A 82 1.42 4.33 -12.45
C ILE A 82 1.20 4.39 -10.94
N LEU A 83 0.94 3.22 -10.33
CA LEU A 83 0.91 3.07 -8.88
C LEU A 83 2.33 2.90 -8.36
N ARG A 84 2.78 3.85 -7.53
CA ARG A 84 4.08 3.81 -6.88
C ARG A 84 3.97 3.47 -5.41
N LEU A 85 4.76 2.48 -5.01
CA LEU A 85 4.91 2.06 -3.64
C LEU A 85 6.25 2.53 -3.08
N GLU A 86 6.21 3.28 -1.98
CA GLU A 86 7.40 3.78 -1.30
C GLU A 86 7.43 3.32 0.15
N LYS A 87 8.62 2.96 0.64
CA LYS A 87 8.88 2.51 2.01
C LYS A 87 8.32 3.48 3.06
N CYS A 88 8.44 4.78 2.83
CA CYS A 88 7.97 5.81 3.77
C CYS A 88 6.46 6.00 3.80
N ALA A 89 5.75 5.59 2.75
CA ALA A 89 4.29 5.66 2.65
C ALA A 89 3.58 4.50 3.35
N GLN A 90 4.34 3.52 3.87
CA GLN A 90 3.75 2.32 4.49
C GLN A 90 3.46 2.54 5.96
N PRO A 91 2.32 2.03 6.45
CA PRO A 91 2.00 2.12 7.86
C PRO A 91 2.96 1.26 8.66
N TYR A 92 3.35 1.79 9.81
CA TYR A 92 3.92 1.00 10.89
C TYR A 92 2.72 0.34 11.57
N ILE A 93 2.53 -0.94 11.31
CA ILE A 93 1.69 -1.73 12.19
C ILE A 93 2.65 -2.31 13.22
N GLU A 94 2.38 -2.03 14.51
CA GLU A 94 3.01 -2.73 15.61
C GLU A 94 2.77 -4.23 15.41
N MET A 95 3.72 -4.89 14.76
CA MET A 95 3.74 -6.34 14.72
C MET A 95 4.05 -6.80 16.14
N TYR A 96 3.27 -7.79 16.60
CA TYR A 96 3.44 -8.52 17.86
C TYR A 96 4.93 -8.64 18.27
N ASN A 97 5.22 -8.30 19.53
CA ASN A 97 6.50 -8.46 20.24
C ASN A 97 7.64 -7.48 19.94
N GLY A 98 7.35 -6.18 19.79
CA GLY A 98 8.28 -5.11 20.22
C GLY A 98 9.66 -5.04 19.54
N THR A 99 9.87 -5.73 18.41
CA THR A 99 11.19 -5.83 17.73
C THR A 99 11.16 -5.30 16.29
N GLY A 100 10.10 -4.60 15.89
CA GLY A 100 9.86 -4.21 14.50
C GLY A 100 10.73 -3.05 14.00
N ILE A 101 11.94 -3.33 13.52
CA ILE A 101 12.67 -2.43 12.62
C ILE A 101 12.32 -2.81 11.17
N GLY A 102 11.29 -2.17 10.62
CA GLY A 102 10.96 -2.28 9.19
C GLY A 102 9.70 -1.51 8.80
N LYS A 103 9.84 -0.47 7.97
CA LYS A 103 8.72 0.20 7.29
C LYS A 103 8.27 -0.65 6.09
N ALA A 104 7.70 -1.83 6.33
CA ALA A 104 7.16 -2.68 5.27
C ALA A 104 5.62 -2.61 5.31
N PRO A 105 4.93 -2.80 4.18
CA PRO A 105 3.49 -2.96 4.21
C PRO A 105 3.10 -4.15 5.10
N PRO A 106 2.12 -3.98 6.01
CA PRO A 106 1.63 -5.06 6.83
C PRO A 106 0.91 -6.10 5.97
N ARG A 107 1.11 -7.38 6.29
CA ARG A 107 0.26 -8.45 5.74
C ARG A 107 -1.15 -8.26 6.25
N TRP A 108 -2.15 -8.39 5.37
CA TRP A 108 -3.56 -8.20 5.71
C TRP A 108 -3.99 -9.03 6.91
N ARG A 109 -3.59 -10.32 6.94
CA ARG A 109 -3.86 -11.24 8.06
C ARG A 109 -3.30 -10.82 9.42
N SER A 110 -2.36 -9.88 9.46
CA SER A 110 -1.78 -9.36 10.70
C SER A 110 -2.45 -8.09 11.22
N ILE A 111 -3.40 -7.53 10.46
CA ILE A 111 -4.15 -6.34 10.86
C ILE A 111 -5.29 -6.77 11.78
N THR A 112 -5.37 -6.17 12.97
CA THR A 112 -6.44 -6.48 13.93
C THR A 112 -7.79 -5.98 13.42
N GLU A 113 -8.88 -6.63 13.84
CA GLU A 113 -10.25 -6.20 13.51
C GLU A 113 -10.51 -4.73 13.89
N LYS A 114 -9.96 -4.28 15.02
CA LYS A 114 -10.02 -2.88 15.44
C LYS A 114 -9.43 -1.94 14.38
N ASN A 115 -8.27 -2.29 13.83
CA ASN A 115 -7.59 -1.50 12.81
C ASN A 115 -8.32 -1.56 11.45
N ILE A 116 -8.87 -2.72 11.09
CA ILE A 116 -9.72 -2.87 9.89
C ILE A 116 -10.97 -1.97 10.02
N LYS A 117 -11.66 -2.00 11.16
CA LYS A 117 -12.80 -1.11 11.43
C LYS A 117 -12.40 0.36 11.32
N ASN A 118 -11.23 0.75 11.80
CA ASN A 118 -10.72 2.12 11.64
C ASN A 118 -10.53 2.49 10.16
N LEU A 119 -9.97 1.59 9.33
CA LEU A 119 -9.81 1.82 7.90
C LEU A 119 -11.15 2.07 7.19
N HIS A 120 -12.20 1.30 7.51
CA HIS A 120 -13.52 1.55 6.95
C HIS A 120 -14.08 2.92 7.38
N ASN A 121 -13.95 3.29 8.66
CA ASN A 121 -14.37 4.62 9.12
C ASN A 121 -13.62 5.75 8.39
N LEU A 122 -12.32 5.58 8.11
CA LEU A 122 -11.53 6.56 7.37
C LEU A 122 -11.96 6.65 5.90
N LYS A 123 -12.27 5.51 5.27
CA LYS A 123 -12.84 5.44 3.92
C LYS A 123 -14.16 6.21 3.83
N GLU A 124 -15.07 6.00 4.79
CA GLU A 124 -16.34 6.74 4.84
C GLU A 124 -16.14 8.25 4.96
N LYS A 125 -15.26 8.69 5.87
CA LYS A 125 -14.92 10.12 6.02
C LYS A 125 -14.35 10.72 4.73
N PHE A 126 -13.45 10.00 4.06
CA PHE A 126 -12.90 10.42 2.78
C PHE A 126 -14.00 10.60 1.71
N LEU A 127 -14.94 9.64 1.63
CA LEU A 127 -16.05 9.69 0.69
C LEU A 127 -17.05 10.82 1.01
N LEU A 128 -17.28 11.13 2.28
CA LEU A 128 -18.14 12.25 2.70
C LEU A 128 -17.55 13.60 2.29
N ASN A 129 -16.27 13.84 2.60
CA ASN A 129 -15.59 15.08 2.25
C ASN A 129 -15.54 15.32 0.72
N ARG A 130 -15.68 14.27 -0.08
CA ARG A 130 -15.76 14.36 -1.55
C ARG A 130 -17.11 14.87 -2.04
N LYS A 131 -18.21 14.58 -1.34
CA LYS A 131 -19.57 14.99 -1.78
C LYS A 131 -19.82 16.50 -1.62
N GLU A 132 -18.95 17.18 -0.86
CA GLU A 132 -19.06 18.61 -0.56
C GLU A 132 -18.23 19.49 -1.52
N LEU A 133 -17.55 18.90 -2.51
CA LEU A 133 -16.75 19.55 -3.55
C LEU A 133 -17.38 19.37 -4.94
#